data_AF-A0A2C5YJK3-F1
#
_entry.id   AF-A0A2C5YJK3-F1
#
_cell.length_a   1.000
_cell.length_b   1.000
_cell.length_c   1.000
_cell.angle_alpha   90.00
_cell.angle_beta   90.00
_cell.angle_gamma   90.00
#
_symmetry.space_group_name_H-M   'P 1'
#
loop_
_entity.id
_entity.type
_entity.pdbx_description
1 polymer ?
#
loop_
_entity_poly.entity_id
_entity_poly.type
_entity_poly.pdbx_seq_one_letter_code
_entity_poly.pdbx_strand_id
1 'polypeptide(L)'
;MAKDKKKSADSKKAKKAEKAAKQASKGEKKAKNKAAKLDGSDAEDVDLDEVLEEYRRQQEQFLKVTETVCEGPPRPRAASTLMATPHDSNSLLLFGGEYFNGSLAQFYNDLHIYNIGRDEWRCVTSPNTPLPRSGHAWTRASNPSHVYLFGGEARTGARRRGAATG
;
A
#
# COMPACT_ATOMS: atom_id res chain seq x y z
N MET A 1 67.90 20.04 -63.51
CA MET A 1 66.77 19.09 -63.46
C MET A 1 66.55 18.69 -62.00
N ALA A 2 65.95 19.53 -61.14
CA ALA A 2 64.53 19.89 -61.05
C ALA A 2 63.63 18.75 -60.51
N LYS A 3 63.19 18.94 -59.25
CA LYS A 3 61.87 18.62 -58.66
C LYS A 3 61.20 17.32 -59.14
N ASP A 4 61.14 16.28 -58.29
CA ASP A 4 59.91 15.46 -58.19
C ASP A 4 59.85 14.44 -57.04
N LYS A 5 60.95 14.08 -56.35
CA LYS A 5 60.88 13.03 -55.29
C LYS A 5 60.55 13.49 -53.86
N LYS A 6 60.46 14.80 -53.58
CA LYS A 6 60.20 15.30 -52.20
C LYS A 6 58.71 15.47 -51.87
N LYS A 7 57.79 15.35 -52.85
CA LYS A 7 56.34 15.59 -52.65
C LYS A 7 55.52 14.34 -52.25
N SER A 8 56.09 13.13 -52.26
CA SER A 8 55.35 11.89 -51.97
C SER A 8 55.51 11.35 -50.54
N ALA A 9 56.47 11.86 -49.76
CA ALA A 9 56.71 11.40 -48.39
C ALA A 9 55.78 12.08 -47.37
N ASP A 10 55.47 13.37 -47.55
CA ASP A 10 54.61 14.13 -46.63
C ASP A 10 53.13 13.73 -46.72
N SER A 11 52.62 13.40 -47.92
CA SER A 11 51.22 13.01 -48.11
C SER A 11 50.86 11.63 -47.53
N LYS A 12 51.86 10.75 -47.38
CA LYS A 12 51.69 9.41 -46.78
C LYS A 12 51.73 9.44 -45.24
N LYS A 13 52.44 10.41 -44.65
CA LYS A 13 52.54 10.58 -43.19
C LYS A 13 51.29 11.28 -42.62
N ALA A 14 50.70 12.23 -43.35
CA ALA A 14 49.45 12.88 -42.98
C ALA A 14 48.24 11.91 -42.95
N LYS A 15 48.09 11.01 -43.93
CA LYS A 15 46.99 10.02 -43.95
C LYS A 15 47.06 8.96 -42.85
N LYS A 16 48.26 8.64 -42.33
CA LYS A 16 48.44 7.66 -41.25
C LYS A 16 48.14 8.27 -39.88
N ALA A 17 48.41 9.57 -39.69
CA ALA A 17 48.07 10.31 -38.47
C ALA A 17 46.55 10.52 -38.32
N GLU A 18 45.83 10.83 -39.42
CA GLU A 18 44.38 11.02 -39.39
C GLU A 18 43.61 9.71 -39.09
N LYS A 19 44.12 8.56 -39.55
CA LYS A 19 43.52 7.25 -39.29
C LYS A 19 43.71 6.78 -37.83
N ALA A 20 44.82 7.16 -37.19
CA ALA A 20 45.08 6.93 -35.77
C ALA A 20 44.19 7.81 -34.87
N ALA A 21 43.96 9.07 -35.25
CA ALA A 21 43.04 9.97 -34.53
C ALA A 21 41.56 9.50 -34.59
N LYS A 22 41.13 8.89 -35.70
CA LYS A 22 39.79 8.30 -35.83
C LYS A 22 39.60 6.99 -35.02
N GLN A 23 40.68 6.28 -34.68
CA GLN A 23 40.62 5.10 -33.79
C GLN A 23 40.66 5.48 -32.31
N ALA A 24 41.43 6.52 -31.93
CA ALA A 24 41.47 7.06 -30.57
C ALA A 24 40.11 7.65 -30.14
N SER A 25 39.46 8.44 -30.99
CA SER A 25 38.14 9.01 -30.72
C SER A 25 37.00 7.98 -30.60
N LYS A 26 37.17 6.77 -31.15
CA LYS A 26 36.23 5.65 -30.98
C LYS A 26 36.45 4.92 -29.64
N GLY A 27 37.70 4.87 -29.15
CA GLY A 27 38.06 4.36 -27.83
C GLY A 27 37.60 5.28 -26.70
N GLU A 28 37.77 6.60 -26.86
CA GLU A 28 37.32 7.60 -25.88
C GLU A 28 35.79 7.67 -25.76
N LYS A 29 35.02 7.53 -26.84
CA LYS A 29 33.55 7.42 -26.76
C LYS A 29 33.09 6.15 -26.03
N LYS A 30 33.81 5.03 -26.22
CA LYS A 30 33.51 3.76 -25.54
C LYS A 30 33.92 3.80 -24.07
N ALA A 31 34.98 4.54 -23.74
CA ALA A 31 35.41 4.80 -22.37
C ALA A 31 34.48 5.80 -21.65
N LYS A 32 34.01 6.86 -22.32
CA LYS A 32 33.04 7.81 -21.76
C LYS A 32 31.67 7.17 -21.48
N ASN A 33 31.18 6.30 -22.37
CA ASN A 33 29.93 5.54 -22.12
C ASN A 33 30.09 4.49 -21.01
N LYS A 34 31.30 3.95 -20.81
CA LYS A 34 31.57 3.00 -19.72
C LYS A 34 31.82 3.71 -18.39
N ALA A 35 32.43 4.89 -18.40
CA ALA A 35 32.66 5.74 -17.24
C ALA A 35 31.38 6.45 -16.77
N ALA A 36 30.52 6.90 -17.68
CA ALA A 36 29.19 7.43 -17.33
C ALA A 36 28.25 6.35 -16.75
N LYS A 37 28.58 5.06 -16.92
CA LYS A 37 27.89 3.94 -16.28
C LYS A 37 28.48 3.55 -14.92
N LEU A 38 29.62 4.14 -14.54
CA LEU A 38 30.36 3.87 -13.30
C LEU A 38 30.35 5.07 -12.33
N ASP A 39 30.03 6.27 -12.83
CA ASP A 39 29.96 7.51 -12.05
C ASP A 39 28.53 7.76 -11.52
N GLY A 40 28.15 7.00 -10.50
CA GLY A 40 27.37 7.52 -9.38
C GLY A 40 25.95 8.04 -9.62
N SER A 41 25.07 7.24 -10.22
CA SER A 41 23.65 7.24 -9.81
C SER A 41 23.32 5.91 -9.13
N ASP A 42 24.09 5.61 -8.09
CA ASP A 42 23.95 4.46 -7.18
C ASP A 42 22.76 4.68 -6.22
N ALA A 43 21.56 4.81 -6.79
CA ALA A 43 20.32 4.91 -6.03
C ALA A 43 19.10 4.23 -6.69
N GLU A 44 19.11 3.85 -7.97
CA GLU A 44 17.87 3.39 -8.63
C GLU A 44 18.13 2.29 -9.70
N ASP A 45 18.88 1.23 -9.36
CA ASP A 45 18.75 -0.09 -10.05
C ASP A 45 17.83 -1.00 -9.20
N VAL A 46 16.76 -0.43 -8.66
CA VAL A 46 15.69 -1.19 -8.04
C VAL A 46 14.85 -1.74 -9.19
N ASP A 47 14.75 -3.07 -9.32
CA ASP A 47 13.89 -3.69 -10.32
C ASP A 47 12.43 -3.27 -10.03
N LEU A 48 11.92 -2.34 -10.85
CA LEU A 48 10.60 -1.75 -10.68
C LEU A 48 9.52 -2.83 -10.78
N ASP A 49 9.73 -3.88 -11.56
CA ASP A 49 8.77 -4.97 -11.68
C ASP A 49 8.73 -5.78 -10.37
N GLU A 50 9.88 -6.08 -9.77
CA GLU A 50 9.98 -6.76 -8.47
C GLU A 50 9.31 -5.95 -7.35
N VAL A 51 9.56 -4.64 -7.29
CA VAL A 51 8.94 -3.77 -6.27
C VAL A 51 7.44 -3.66 -6.46
N LEU A 52 6.95 -3.57 -7.70
CA LEU A 52 5.52 -3.53 -7.98
C LEU A 52 4.85 -4.85 -7.59
N GLU A 53 5.50 -5.99 -7.84
CA GLU A 53 5.01 -7.31 -7.43
C GLU A 53 4.97 -7.46 -5.91
N GLU A 54 6.03 -7.07 -5.22
CA GLU A 54 6.09 -7.10 -3.76
C GLU A 54 5.04 -6.17 -3.13
N TYR A 55 4.83 -4.99 -3.70
CA TYR A 55 3.77 -4.08 -3.25
C TYR A 55 2.38 -4.70 -3.45
N ARG A 56 2.11 -5.35 -4.58
CA ARG A 56 0.84 -6.07 -4.82
C ARG A 56 0.64 -7.16 -3.78
N ARG A 57 1.67 -7.97 -3.52
CA ARG A 57 1.63 -9.04 -2.51
C ARG A 57 1.32 -8.48 -1.12
N GLN A 58 1.96 -7.38 -0.73
CA GLN A 58 1.69 -6.70 0.54
C GLN A 58 0.26 -6.15 0.61
N GLN A 59 -0.24 -5.55 -0.49
CA GLN A 59 -1.61 -5.07 -0.56
C GLN A 59 -2.64 -6.21 -0.46
N GLU A 60 -2.43 -7.32 -1.16
CA GLU A 60 -3.28 -8.51 -1.06
C GLU A 60 -3.31 -9.07 0.36
N GLN A 61 -2.16 -9.08 1.04
CA GLN A 61 -2.08 -9.49 2.44
C GLN A 61 -2.81 -8.51 3.35
N PHE A 62 -2.65 -7.21 3.14
CA PHE A 62 -3.28 -6.16 3.95
C PHE A 62 -4.80 -6.08 3.75
N LEU A 63 -5.28 -6.38 2.54
CA LEU A 63 -6.69 -6.40 2.15
C LEU A 63 -7.35 -7.77 2.34
N LYS A 64 -6.62 -8.77 2.86
CA LYS A 64 -7.15 -10.12 3.06
C LYS A 64 -8.30 -10.10 4.07
N VAL A 65 -9.49 -10.43 3.60
CA VAL A 65 -10.69 -10.60 4.43
C VAL A 65 -10.91 -12.08 4.73
N THR A 66 -11.20 -12.40 5.99
CA THR A 66 -11.56 -13.75 6.43
C THR A 66 -12.93 -13.72 7.10
N GLU A 67 -13.82 -14.62 6.68
CA GLU A 67 -15.15 -14.78 7.25
C GLU A 67 -15.27 -16.12 7.97
N THR A 68 -15.76 -16.10 9.22
CA THR A 68 -15.99 -17.31 10.01
C THR A 68 -17.44 -17.36 10.49
N VAL A 69 -18.04 -18.54 10.48
CA VAL A 69 -19.39 -18.75 11.05
C VAL A 69 -19.31 -18.65 12.56
N CYS A 70 -20.20 -17.89 13.17
CA CYS A 70 -20.32 -17.76 14.61
C CYS A 70 -21.26 -18.83 15.17
N GLU A 71 -20.98 -19.31 16.38
CA GLU A 71 -21.85 -20.28 17.08
C GLU A 71 -23.17 -19.66 17.56
N GLY A 72 -23.29 -18.33 17.54
CA GLY A 72 -24.47 -17.60 17.99
C GLY A 72 -24.37 -16.11 17.74
N PRO A 73 -25.30 -15.31 18.27
CA PRO A 73 -25.31 -13.87 18.08
C PRO A 73 -24.10 -13.20 18.74
N PRO A 74 -23.67 -12.02 18.24
CA PRO A 74 -22.62 -11.24 18.84
C PRO A 74 -22.95 -10.87 20.30
N ARG A 75 -21.91 -10.65 21.11
CA ARG A 75 -22.09 -10.24 22.51
C ARG A 75 -22.96 -8.98 22.62
N PRO A 76 -23.76 -8.85 23.70
CA PRO A 76 -24.54 -7.66 23.97
C PRO A 76 -23.68 -6.40 23.91
N ARG A 77 -24.16 -5.39 23.19
CA ARG A 77 -23.42 -4.16 22.91
C ARG A 77 -24.40 -3.00 22.72
N ALA A 78 -23.96 -1.82 23.14
CA ALA A 78 -24.62 -0.54 22.92
C ALA A 78 -23.78 0.30 21.94
N ALA A 79 -24.41 1.33 21.36
CA ALA A 79 -23.76 2.29 20.47
C ALA A 79 -22.96 1.65 19.30
N SER A 80 -23.36 0.46 18.88
CA SER A 80 -22.96 -0.18 17.62
C SER A 80 -23.85 0.29 16.48
N THR A 81 -23.38 0.16 15.24
CA THR A 81 -24.21 0.45 14.06
C THR A 81 -24.63 -0.85 13.37
N LEU A 82 -25.93 -0.99 13.10
CA LEU A 82 -26.50 -2.05 12.27
C LEU A 82 -27.04 -1.43 10.97
N MET A 83 -26.66 -1.96 9.82
CA MET A 83 -27.03 -1.42 8.51
C MET A 83 -27.30 -2.57 7.52
N ALA A 84 -28.31 -2.43 6.64
CA ALA A 84 -28.48 -3.37 5.53
C ALA A 84 -27.29 -3.31 4.56
N THR A 85 -26.81 -4.47 4.09
CA THR A 85 -25.71 -4.44 3.13
C THR A 85 -26.17 -3.70 1.85
N PRO A 86 -25.29 -2.94 1.20
CA PRO A 86 -25.64 -2.22 -0.04
C PRO A 86 -26.04 -3.12 -1.21
N HIS A 87 -25.50 -4.35 -1.28
CA HIS A 87 -25.62 -5.26 -2.42
C HIS A 87 -26.51 -6.47 -2.19
N ASP A 88 -26.78 -6.83 -0.94
CA ASP A 88 -27.54 -8.01 -0.57
C ASP A 88 -28.68 -7.65 0.40
N SER A 89 -29.91 -7.77 -0.09
CA SER A 89 -31.12 -7.53 0.72
C SER A 89 -31.31 -8.55 1.85
N ASN A 90 -30.61 -9.68 1.81
CA ASN A 90 -30.73 -10.75 2.78
C ASN A 90 -29.66 -10.69 3.88
N SER A 91 -28.81 -9.66 3.88
CA SER A 91 -27.71 -9.53 4.85
C SER A 91 -27.68 -8.16 5.52
N LEU A 92 -27.37 -8.16 6.82
CA LEU A 92 -27.13 -6.97 7.62
C LEU A 92 -25.68 -6.95 8.12
N LEU A 93 -25.10 -5.76 8.22
CA LEU A 93 -23.78 -5.48 8.76
C LEU A 93 -23.91 -4.89 10.15
N LEU A 94 -23.16 -5.42 11.11
CA LEU A 94 -23.03 -4.91 12.48
C LEU A 94 -21.56 -4.62 12.78
N PHE A 95 -21.24 -3.41 13.23
CA PHE A 95 -19.86 -3.07 13.59
C PHE A 95 -19.75 -2.39 14.94
N GLY A 96 -18.66 -2.72 15.63
CA GLY A 96 -18.17 -2.02 16.82
C GLY A 96 -19.19 -1.95 17.96
N GLY A 97 -19.22 -0.81 18.65
CA GLY A 97 -20.01 -0.59 19.85
C GLY A 97 -19.23 -0.87 21.13
N GLU A 98 -19.93 -0.83 22.25
CA GLU A 98 -19.36 -1.02 23.57
C GLU A 98 -20.25 -1.84 24.49
N TYR A 99 -19.64 -2.44 25.51
CA TYR A 99 -20.33 -3.10 26.60
C TYR A 99 -19.77 -2.59 27.92
N PHE A 100 -20.65 -2.17 28.83
CA PHE A 100 -20.28 -1.73 30.17
C PHE A 100 -20.84 -2.71 31.20
N ASN A 101 -19.96 -3.32 31.98
CA ASN A 101 -20.33 -4.30 33.00
C ASN A 101 -20.49 -3.70 34.41
N GLY A 102 -20.54 -2.36 34.53
CA GLY A 102 -20.56 -1.65 35.82
C GLY A 102 -19.18 -1.21 36.31
N SER A 103 -18.08 -1.73 35.74
CA SER A 103 -16.71 -1.37 36.14
C SER A 103 -15.85 -0.97 34.94
N LEU A 104 -15.83 -1.80 33.90
CA LEU A 104 -15.02 -1.60 32.70
C LEU A 104 -15.92 -1.49 31.46
N ALA A 105 -15.65 -0.47 30.66
CA ALA A 105 -16.19 -0.39 29.30
C ALA A 105 -15.29 -1.21 28.36
N GLN A 106 -15.85 -2.16 27.63
CA GLN A 106 -15.18 -2.87 26.55
C GLN A 106 -15.68 -2.31 25.21
N PHE A 107 -14.77 -1.92 24.34
CA PHE A 107 -15.09 -1.44 22.99
C PHE A 107 -14.78 -2.56 22.01
N TYR A 108 -15.60 -2.66 20.97
CA TYR A 108 -15.47 -3.68 19.93
C TYR A 108 -15.00 -3.05 18.61
N ASN A 109 -14.28 -3.83 17.80
CA ASN A 109 -13.92 -3.52 16.41
C ASN A 109 -14.26 -4.66 15.44
N ASP A 110 -15.04 -5.62 15.89
CA ASP A 110 -15.50 -6.73 15.06
C ASP A 110 -16.56 -6.24 14.05
N LEU A 111 -16.48 -6.76 12.83
CA LEU A 111 -17.53 -6.62 11.83
C LEU A 111 -18.27 -7.96 11.76
N HIS A 112 -19.58 -7.93 11.88
CA HIS A 112 -20.44 -9.09 11.75
C HIS A 112 -21.37 -8.94 10.56
N ILE A 113 -21.63 -10.05 9.88
CA ILE A 113 -22.66 -10.18 8.85
C ILE A 113 -23.74 -11.09 9.41
N TYR A 114 -24.99 -10.63 9.41
CA TYR A 114 -26.15 -11.42 9.74
C TYR A 114 -26.92 -11.77 8.47
N ASN A 115 -27.08 -13.06 8.19
CA ASN A 115 -27.90 -13.55 7.10
C ASN A 115 -29.32 -13.81 7.60
N ILE A 116 -30.30 -13.06 7.08
CA ILE A 116 -31.70 -13.10 7.52
C ILE A 116 -32.33 -14.45 7.16
N GLY A 117 -32.14 -14.93 5.94
CA GLY A 117 -32.75 -16.17 5.46
C GLY A 117 -32.23 -17.44 6.12
N ARG A 118 -30.99 -17.42 6.64
CA ARG A 118 -30.37 -18.56 7.34
C ARG A 118 -30.38 -18.44 8.85
N ASP A 119 -30.72 -17.27 9.39
CA ASP A 119 -30.54 -16.93 10.80
C ASP A 119 -29.11 -17.24 11.28
N GLU A 120 -28.13 -16.76 10.52
CA GLU A 120 -26.71 -17.10 10.73
C GLU A 120 -25.86 -15.84 10.87
N TRP A 121 -25.00 -15.82 11.89
CA TRP A 121 -24.00 -14.79 12.10
C TRP A 121 -22.64 -15.24 11.59
N ARG A 122 -21.94 -14.32 10.92
CA ARG A 122 -20.54 -14.49 10.51
C ARG A 122 -19.71 -13.33 11.04
N CYS A 123 -18.50 -13.61 11.48
CA CYS A 123 -17.52 -12.61 11.87
C CYS A 123 -16.54 -12.39 10.73
N VAL A 124 -16.30 -11.12 10.40
CA VAL A 124 -15.39 -10.67 9.35
C VAL A 124 -14.17 -10.07 10.02
N THR A 125 -13.00 -10.58 9.66
CA THR A 125 -11.71 -10.10 10.16
C THR A 125 -10.81 -9.71 9.00
N SER A 126 -10.04 -8.64 9.19
CA SER A 126 -9.08 -8.12 8.23
C SER A 126 -7.89 -7.50 8.98
N PRO A 127 -6.67 -7.56 8.44
CA PRO A 127 -5.53 -6.86 9.03
C PRO A 127 -5.72 -5.34 9.14
N ASN A 128 -6.57 -4.76 8.29
CA ASN A 128 -6.82 -3.33 8.22
C ASN A 128 -8.08 -2.86 8.98
N THR A 129 -8.65 -3.72 9.84
CA THR A 129 -9.85 -3.38 10.62
C THR A 129 -9.63 -2.12 11.47
N PRO A 130 -10.58 -1.18 11.53
CA PRO A 130 -10.46 0.02 12.36
C PRO A 130 -10.23 -0.31 13.85
N LEU A 131 -9.68 0.64 14.61
CA LEU A 131 -9.56 0.49 16.06
C LEU A 131 -10.94 0.39 16.75
N PRO A 132 -11.02 -0.29 17.92
CA PRO A 132 -12.27 -0.41 18.69
C PRO A 132 -12.93 0.92 18.95
N ARG A 133 -14.23 1.01 18.62
CA ARG A 133 -14.98 2.26 18.73
C ARG A 133 -16.48 2.10 18.96
N SER A 134 -17.06 3.05 19.67
CA SER A 134 -18.50 3.16 19.93
C SER A 134 -19.05 4.51 19.44
N GLY A 135 -20.36 4.59 19.24
CA GLY A 135 -21.05 5.84 18.85
C GLY A 135 -20.62 6.38 17.49
N HIS A 136 -20.13 5.51 16.61
CA HIS A 136 -19.76 5.87 15.25
C HIS A 136 -21.00 5.92 14.34
N ALA A 137 -20.87 6.56 13.17
CA ALA A 137 -21.93 6.62 12.17
C ALA A 137 -21.51 5.90 10.89
N TRP A 138 -22.46 5.24 10.24
CA TRP A 138 -22.26 4.64 8.91
C TRP A 138 -23.10 5.34 7.87
N THR A 139 -22.56 5.48 6.66
CA THR A 139 -23.33 5.91 5.50
C THR A 139 -23.02 5.04 4.30
N ARG A 140 -24.05 4.67 3.54
CA ARG A 140 -23.85 3.99 2.27
C ARG A 140 -23.30 4.97 1.25
N ALA A 141 -22.33 4.53 0.46
CA ALA A 141 -21.89 5.29 -0.69
C ALA A 141 -22.97 5.33 -1.78
N SER A 142 -22.86 6.28 -2.70
CA SER A 142 -23.66 6.27 -3.94
C SER A 142 -23.26 5.11 -4.86
N ASN A 143 -21.97 4.73 -4.82
CA ASN A 143 -21.55 3.48 -5.40
C ASN A 143 -22.14 2.32 -4.57
N PRO A 144 -22.55 1.22 -5.21
CA PRO A 144 -23.25 0.17 -4.50
C PRO A 144 -22.31 -0.68 -3.64
N SER A 145 -20.98 -0.53 -3.73
CA SER A 145 -20.01 -1.45 -3.08
C SER A 145 -19.38 -0.96 -1.78
N HIS A 146 -19.63 0.27 -1.36
CA HIS A 146 -18.91 0.83 -0.22
C HIS A 146 -19.85 1.37 0.86
N VAL A 147 -19.40 1.19 2.10
CA VAL A 147 -19.96 1.83 3.29
C VAL A 147 -18.85 2.64 3.93
N TYR A 148 -19.15 3.88 4.29
CA TYR A 148 -18.24 4.75 4.99
C TYR A 148 -18.54 4.73 6.49
N LEU A 149 -17.48 4.65 7.28
CA LEU A 149 -17.51 4.70 8.75
C LEU A 149 -16.92 6.05 9.20
N PHE A 150 -17.68 6.81 9.99
CA PHE A 150 -17.28 8.12 10.49
C PHE A 150 -17.30 8.17 12.02
N GLY A 151 -16.27 8.84 12.57
CA GLY A 151 -16.24 9.23 13.98
C GLY A 151 -16.38 8.07 14.96
N GLY A 152 -16.98 8.38 16.11
CA GLY A 152 -17.05 7.50 17.27
C GLY A 152 -15.88 7.71 18.23
N GLU A 153 -16.05 7.20 19.43
CA GLU A 153 -15.05 7.24 20.49
C GLU A 153 -14.27 5.93 20.52
N ALA A 154 -12.95 6.03 20.57
CA ALA A 154 -12.07 4.89 20.80
C ALA A 154 -11.41 5.06 22.16
N ARG A 155 -11.35 4.00 22.97
CA ARG A 155 -10.51 4.03 24.17
C ARG A 155 -9.05 3.98 23.74
N THR A 156 -8.44 5.15 23.54
CA THR A 156 -6.98 5.27 23.62
C THR A 156 -6.58 4.99 25.06
N GLY A 157 -5.54 4.19 25.27
CA GLY A 157 -5.02 3.90 26.60
C GLY A 157 -4.41 5.16 27.24
N ALA A 158 -5.25 6.09 27.68
CA ALA A 158 -4.90 7.10 28.67
C ALA A 158 -5.66 6.74 29.93
N ARG A 159 -4.92 6.19 30.90
CA ARG A 159 -5.34 6.05 32.30
C ARG A 159 -6.15 7.29 32.68
N ARG A 160 -7.42 7.11 33.08
CA ARG A 160 -8.23 8.21 33.62
C ARG A 160 -7.37 8.93 34.65
N ARG A 161 -6.92 10.17 34.37
CA ARG A 161 -6.52 11.06 35.46
C ARG A 161 -7.78 11.17 36.31
N GLY A 162 -7.68 10.72 37.55
CA GLY A 162 -8.80 10.71 38.48
C GLY A 162 -9.47 12.08 38.44
N ALA A 163 -10.78 12.08 38.18
CA ALA A 163 -11.60 13.19 38.61
C ALA A 163 -11.49 13.19 40.15
N ALA A 164 -10.68 14.09 40.69
CA ALA A 164 -10.75 14.43 42.10
C ALA A 164 -12.12 15.08 42.29
N THR A 165 -13.04 14.32 42.86
CA THR A 165 -14.29 14.84 43.41
C THR A 165 -14.02 15.27 44.85
N GLY A 166 -14.37 16.53 45.15
CA GLY A 166 -14.80 17.01 46.47
C GLY A 166 -13.73 17.13 47.54
#